data_AF-A0A0D0DBK1-F1
#
_entry.id   AF-A0A0D0DBK1-F1
#
_cell.length_a   1.000
_cell.length_b   1.000
_cell.length_c   1.000
_cell.angle_alpha   90.00
_cell.angle_beta   90.00
_cell.angle_gamma   90.00
#
_symmetry.space_group_name_H-M   'P 1'
#
loop_
_entity.id
_entity.type
_entity.pdbx_description
1 polymer ?
#
loop_
_entity_poly.entity_id
_entity_poly.type
_entity_poly.pdbx_seq_one_letter_code
_entity_poly.pdbx_strand_id
1 'polypeptide(L)'
;MSSSIANNLTKWNDKQLRENEDEDDELFEKKSVEHRRRMKAWKEAECWMAEEVARQKAEEEVKQKAEVEVQRRAEVEAKVCAEEVAQAQGSVLGPLKGKQLKVVASGTAEVMESVGGITPCYGCSDDGVAYEMRAAGGSKARSCDNCRRLWHKCERPGDAQPSQQRKREEVMSPQAGKKKARTKSPAADEEEEDTEDCEAEENHDTLTEVLSAMVGEMQNMAADGRCVAAESHAQMERVLGTLEEIWGCLDPEFTPEELEEGSEED
;
A
#
# COMPACT_ATOMS: atom_id res chain seq x y z
N MET A 1 -81.88 39.19 12.64
CA MET A 1 -80.75 39.57 11.76
C MET A 1 -79.50 38.82 12.21
N SER A 2 -79.35 37.55 11.82
CA SER A 2 -78.13 36.76 12.02
C SER A 2 -78.21 35.58 11.06
N SER A 3 -77.44 35.57 9.96
CA SER A 3 -77.06 34.37 9.16
C SER A 3 -76.45 34.71 7.79
N SER A 4 -75.40 35.53 7.71
CA SER A 4 -74.69 35.75 6.44
C SER A 4 -73.16 35.78 6.53
N ILE A 5 -72.57 35.51 7.70
CA ILE A 5 -71.11 35.55 7.88
C ILE A 5 -70.47 34.16 7.64
N ALA A 6 -71.18 33.06 7.91
CA ALA A 6 -70.62 31.71 7.80
C ALA A 6 -70.32 31.26 6.35
N ASN A 7 -71.10 31.69 5.36
CA ASN A 7 -70.93 31.26 3.96
C ASN A 7 -69.71 31.89 3.25
N ASN A 8 -69.10 32.94 3.81
CA ASN A 8 -67.94 33.59 3.19
C ASN A 8 -66.59 32.99 3.66
N LEU A 9 -66.56 32.26 4.78
CA LEU A 9 -65.34 31.62 5.30
C LEU A 9 -64.96 30.36 4.51
N THR A 10 -65.94 29.54 4.13
CA THR A 10 -65.67 28.29 3.39
C THR A 10 -65.15 28.56 1.97
N LYS A 11 -65.58 29.66 1.35
CA LYS A 11 -65.21 30.01 -0.04
C LYS A 11 -63.80 30.57 -0.19
N TRP A 12 -63.20 31.06 0.91
CA TRP A 12 -61.80 31.49 0.92
C TRP A 12 -60.84 30.31 1.14
N ASN A 13 -61.29 29.20 1.71
CA ASN A 13 -60.44 28.05 2.02
C ASN A 13 -60.16 27.19 0.77
N ASP A 14 -61.19 26.87 -0.02
CA ASP A 14 -61.05 26.03 -1.23
C ASP A 14 -60.12 26.61 -2.31
N LYS A 15 -59.93 27.94 -2.34
CA LYS A 15 -59.08 28.59 -3.34
C LYS A 15 -57.61 28.60 -2.95
N GLN A 16 -57.29 28.64 -1.65
CA GLN A 16 -55.90 28.56 -1.20
C GLN A 16 -55.35 27.12 -1.21
N LEU A 17 -56.20 26.11 -1.00
CA LEU A 17 -55.74 24.72 -1.05
C LEU A 17 -55.25 24.31 -2.46
N ARG A 18 -55.87 24.82 -3.53
CA ARG A 18 -55.46 24.51 -4.91
C ARG A 18 -54.14 25.16 -5.36
N GLU A 19 -53.70 26.25 -4.73
CA GLU A 19 -52.45 26.92 -5.12
C GLU A 19 -51.21 26.28 -4.46
N ASN A 20 -51.39 25.53 -3.36
CA ASN A 20 -50.27 24.85 -2.70
C ASN A 20 -49.92 23.47 -3.31
N GLU A 21 -50.89 22.77 -3.92
CA GLU A 21 -50.65 21.42 -4.49
C GLU A 21 -49.64 21.44 -5.66
N ASP A 22 -49.58 22.54 -6.42
CA ASP A 22 -48.64 22.70 -7.54
C ASP A 22 -47.21 23.08 -7.09
N GLU A 23 -47.03 23.68 -5.90
CA GLU A 23 -45.70 24.09 -5.39
C GLU A 23 -44.87 22.92 -4.88
N ASP A 24 -45.51 21.89 -4.32
CA ASP A 24 -44.85 20.71 -3.78
C ASP A 24 -44.21 19.85 -4.88
N ASP A 25 -44.86 19.74 -6.04
CA ASP A 25 -44.35 19.01 -7.21
C ASP A 25 -43.08 19.67 -7.80
N GLU A 26 -43.04 21.01 -7.89
CA GLU A 26 -41.86 21.73 -8.38
C GLU A 26 -40.68 21.58 -7.40
N LEU A 27 -40.95 21.61 -6.09
CA LEU A 27 -39.94 21.39 -5.06
C LEU A 27 -39.35 19.97 -5.13
N PHE A 28 -40.20 18.96 -5.34
CA PHE A 28 -39.78 17.57 -5.47
C PHE A 28 -38.87 17.35 -6.69
N GLU A 29 -39.22 17.91 -7.85
CA GLU A 29 -38.40 17.84 -9.06
C GLU A 29 -37.04 18.52 -8.87
N LYS A 30 -37.03 19.69 -8.22
CA LYS A 30 -35.78 20.42 -7.92
C LYS A 30 -34.86 19.61 -7.00
N LYS A 31 -35.39 19.05 -5.91
CA LYS A 31 -34.64 18.18 -4.99
C LYS A 31 -34.11 16.92 -5.71
N SER A 32 -34.91 16.33 -6.59
CA SER A 32 -34.51 15.17 -7.39
C SER A 32 -33.37 15.49 -8.35
N VAL A 33 -33.41 16.64 -9.03
CA VAL A 33 -32.30 17.12 -9.88
C VAL A 33 -31.04 17.36 -9.05
N GLU A 34 -31.17 17.99 -7.89
CA GLU A 34 -30.05 18.25 -6.99
C GLU A 34 -29.40 16.96 -6.50
N HIS A 35 -30.19 15.98 -6.06
CA HIS A 35 -29.70 14.68 -5.64
C HIS A 35 -28.93 13.96 -6.76
N ARG A 36 -29.44 14.00 -8.01
CA ARG A 36 -28.71 13.47 -9.18
C ARG A 36 -27.37 14.17 -9.40
N ARG A 37 -27.31 15.50 -9.23
CA ARG A 37 -26.06 16.28 -9.36
C ARG A 37 -25.06 15.91 -8.27
N ARG A 38 -25.51 15.80 -7.01
CA ARG A 38 -24.67 15.39 -5.87
C ARG A 38 -24.11 13.99 -6.06
N MET A 39 -24.95 13.03 -6.45
CA MET A 39 -24.51 11.66 -6.72
C MET A 39 -23.51 11.60 -7.89
N LYS A 40 -23.69 12.42 -8.93
CA LYS A 40 -22.74 12.51 -10.03
C LYS A 40 -21.39 13.05 -9.55
N ALA A 41 -21.38 14.15 -8.80
CA ALA A 41 -20.16 14.74 -8.24
C ALA A 41 -19.43 13.77 -7.31
N TRP A 42 -20.17 13.01 -6.49
CA TRP A 42 -19.59 11.99 -5.61
C TRP A 42 -18.91 10.86 -6.40
N LYS A 43 -19.55 10.35 -7.46
CA LYS A 43 -18.94 9.35 -8.35
C LYS A 43 -17.72 9.87 -9.09
N GLU A 44 -17.72 11.14 -9.51
CA GLU A 44 -16.55 11.77 -10.14
C GLU A 44 -15.38 11.90 -9.15
N ALA A 45 -15.66 12.27 -7.90
CA ALA A 45 -14.65 12.31 -6.84
C ALA A 45 -14.08 10.91 -6.53
N GLU A 46 -14.92 9.88 -6.46
CA GLU A 46 -14.49 8.49 -6.27
C GLU A 46 -13.57 8.02 -7.42
N CYS A 47 -13.95 8.29 -8.67
CA CYS A 47 -13.11 8.00 -9.83
C CYS A 47 -11.76 8.73 -9.77
N TRP A 48 -11.76 10.02 -9.40
CA TRP A 48 -10.54 10.81 -9.28
C TRP A 48 -9.60 10.26 -8.21
N MET A 49 -10.14 9.87 -7.04
CA MET A 49 -9.34 9.23 -5.98
C MET A 49 -8.73 7.90 -6.44
N ALA A 50 -9.50 7.08 -7.16
CA ALA A 50 -8.99 5.81 -7.70
C ALA A 50 -7.88 6.01 -8.75
N GLU A 51 -8.01 7.02 -9.61
CA GLU A 51 -6.98 7.39 -10.58
C GLU A 51 -5.70 7.87 -9.88
N GLU A 52 -5.82 8.68 -8.83
CA GLU A 52 -4.66 9.15 -8.08
C GLU A 52 -3.92 8.02 -7.35
N VAL A 53 -4.66 7.09 -6.73
CA VAL A 53 -4.06 5.90 -6.12
C VAL A 53 -3.33 5.06 -7.18
N ALA A 54 -3.91 4.88 -8.37
CA ALA A 54 -3.26 4.16 -9.46
C ALA A 54 -1.99 4.88 -9.95
N ARG A 55 -2.01 6.22 -10.05
CA ARG A 55 -0.86 7.03 -10.43
C ARG A 55 0.27 6.94 -9.41
N GLN A 56 -0.04 7.08 -8.11
CA GLN A 56 0.94 6.96 -7.03
C GLN A 56 1.60 5.57 -7.02
N LYS A 57 0.80 4.51 -7.21
CA LYS A 57 1.33 3.14 -7.28
C LYS A 57 2.29 2.96 -8.45
N ALA A 58 1.97 3.51 -9.63
CA ALA A 58 2.84 3.44 -10.79
C ALA A 58 4.15 4.22 -10.58
N GLU A 59 4.09 5.39 -9.94
CA GLU A 59 5.28 6.18 -9.60
C GLU A 59 6.17 5.43 -8.59
N GLU A 60 5.58 4.82 -7.56
CA GLU A 60 6.31 4.03 -6.57
C GLU A 60 7.00 2.82 -7.22
N GLU A 61 6.32 2.10 -8.11
CA GLU A 61 6.89 0.97 -8.84
C GLU A 61 8.10 1.40 -9.70
N VAL A 62 8.04 2.56 -10.33
CA VAL A 62 9.17 3.14 -11.08
C VAL A 62 10.33 3.48 -10.14
N LYS A 63 10.07 4.07 -8.97
CA LYS A 63 11.09 4.38 -7.97
C LYS A 63 11.78 3.11 -7.45
N GLN A 64 11.00 2.09 -7.05
CA GLN A 64 11.53 0.81 -6.60
C GLN A 64 12.39 0.14 -7.67
N LYS A 65 11.96 0.19 -8.95
CA LYS A 65 12.74 -0.36 -10.05
C LYS A 65 14.06 0.38 -10.26
N ALA A 66 14.06 1.71 -10.18
CA ALA A 66 15.28 2.51 -10.27
C ALA A 66 16.24 2.22 -9.12
N GLU A 67 15.74 2.09 -7.89
CA GLU A 67 16.54 1.73 -6.71
C GLU A 67 17.19 0.35 -6.86
N VAL A 68 16.42 -0.66 -7.29
CA VAL A 68 16.95 -2.01 -7.56
C VAL A 68 18.01 -1.99 -8.66
N GLU A 69 17.85 -1.15 -9.69
CA GLU A 69 18.87 -1.00 -10.73
C GLU A 69 20.16 -0.37 -10.19
N VAL A 70 20.06 0.68 -9.38
CA VAL A 70 21.21 1.31 -8.71
C VAL A 70 21.91 0.32 -7.79
N GLN A 71 21.16 -0.45 -7.00
CA GLN A 71 21.71 -1.47 -6.11
C GLN A 71 22.44 -2.56 -6.88
N ARG A 72 21.88 -3.04 -8.02
CA ARG A 72 22.55 -4.02 -8.89
C ARG A 72 23.84 -3.47 -9.49
N ARG A 73 23.89 -2.20 -9.86
CA ARG A 73 25.12 -1.55 -10.36
C ARG A 73 26.19 -1.50 -9.28
N ALA A 74 25.82 -1.05 -8.07
CA ALA A 74 26.72 -1.03 -6.92
C ALA A 74 27.24 -2.43 -6.54
N GLU A 75 26.40 -3.47 -6.62
CA GLU A 75 26.83 -4.86 -6.37
C GLU A 75 27.87 -5.34 -7.39
N VAL A 76 27.69 -5.01 -8.67
CA VAL A 76 28.66 -5.36 -9.72
C VAL A 76 29.97 -4.61 -9.51
N GLU A 77 29.92 -3.32 -9.20
CA GLU A 77 31.11 -2.50 -8.92
C GLU A 77 31.87 -3.02 -7.70
N ALA A 78 31.18 -3.35 -6.60
CA ALA A 78 31.80 -3.94 -5.42
C ALA A 78 32.48 -5.29 -5.71
N LYS A 79 31.93 -6.11 -6.64
CA LYS A 79 32.55 -7.36 -7.07
C LYS A 79 33.83 -7.13 -7.86
N VAL A 80 33.84 -6.13 -8.75
CA VAL A 80 35.04 -5.73 -9.51
C VAL A 80 36.14 -5.27 -8.55
N CYS A 81 35.82 -4.39 -7.60
CA CYS A 81 36.78 -3.94 -6.60
C CYS A 81 37.32 -5.09 -5.74
N ALA A 82 36.47 -6.07 -5.36
CA ALA A 82 36.92 -7.23 -4.61
C ALA A 82 37.87 -8.13 -5.42
N GLU A 83 37.66 -8.27 -6.72
CA GLU A 83 38.54 -9.03 -7.62
C GLU A 83 39.90 -8.33 -7.80
N GLU A 84 39.91 -7.01 -8.01
CA GLU A 84 41.16 -6.23 -8.07
C GLU A 84 41.96 -6.32 -6.76
N VAL A 85 41.30 -6.21 -5.61
CA VAL A 85 41.96 -6.37 -4.30
C VAL A 85 42.55 -7.77 -4.13
N ALA A 86 41.82 -8.82 -4.54
CA ALA A 86 42.31 -10.19 -4.48
C ALA A 86 43.52 -10.40 -5.42
N GLN A 87 43.48 -9.82 -6.62
CA GLN A 87 44.59 -9.87 -7.57
C GLN A 87 45.83 -9.12 -7.04
N ALA A 88 45.65 -7.91 -6.52
CA ALA A 88 46.74 -7.12 -5.92
C ALA A 88 47.38 -7.84 -4.72
N GLN A 89 46.56 -8.44 -3.84
CA GLN A 89 47.07 -9.25 -2.72
C GLN A 89 47.85 -10.49 -3.20
N GLY A 90 47.42 -11.12 -4.29
CA GLY A 90 48.12 -12.24 -4.92
C GLY A 90 49.51 -11.85 -5.45
N SER A 91 49.67 -10.63 -5.96
CA SER A 91 50.95 -10.10 -6.44
C SER A 91 51.90 -9.71 -5.30
N VAL A 92 51.38 -9.14 -4.20
CA VAL A 92 52.18 -8.73 -3.03
C VAL A 92 52.75 -9.94 -2.27
N LEU A 93 52.00 -11.05 -2.23
CA LEU A 93 52.50 -12.35 -1.78
C LEU A 93 53.30 -13.00 -2.91
N GLY A 94 54.44 -12.40 -3.28
CA GLY A 94 55.34 -12.93 -4.31
C GLY A 94 55.59 -14.44 -4.15
N PRO A 95 55.93 -15.15 -5.25
CA PRO A 95 55.99 -16.61 -5.28
C PRO A 95 56.79 -17.11 -4.09
N LEU A 96 56.09 -17.70 -3.10
CA LEU A 96 56.66 -18.25 -1.87
C LEU A 96 57.55 -19.46 -2.24
N LYS A 97 58.71 -19.13 -2.77
CA LYS A 97 59.72 -20.04 -3.28
C LYS A 97 60.48 -20.56 -2.09
N GLY A 98 59.95 -21.62 -1.49
CA GLY A 98 60.72 -22.43 -0.56
C GLY A 98 60.01 -22.73 0.74
N LYS A 99 59.02 -23.62 0.66
CA LYS A 99 58.90 -24.85 1.45
C LYS A 99 57.52 -25.38 1.09
N GLN A 100 57.48 -26.59 0.52
CA GLN A 100 56.22 -27.31 0.35
C GLN A 100 55.51 -27.32 1.70
N LEU A 101 54.49 -26.48 1.85
CA LEU A 101 53.56 -26.61 2.96
C LEU A 101 52.89 -27.95 2.70
N LYS A 102 53.38 -28.96 3.41
CA LYS A 102 52.85 -30.30 3.42
C LYS A 102 51.46 -30.14 4.05
N VAL A 103 50.48 -29.78 3.21
CA VAL A 103 49.05 -29.81 3.55
C VAL A 103 48.78 -31.28 3.80
N VAL A 104 48.92 -31.65 5.07
CA VAL A 104 48.40 -32.90 5.57
C VAL A 104 46.89 -32.74 5.45
N ALA A 105 46.33 -33.42 4.45
CA ALA A 105 44.93 -33.77 4.38
C ALA A 105 44.61 -34.67 5.58
N SER A 106 44.50 -34.08 6.76
CA SER A 106 43.99 -34.72 7.96
C SER A 106 42.84 -33.89 8.47
N GLY A 107 41.65 -34.45 8.32
CA GLY A 107 40.43 -33.81 8.77
C GLY A 107 39.26 -34.38 8.01
N THR A 108 39.09 -35.69 8.12
CA THR A 108 37.83 -36.40 7.98
C THR A 108 36.73 -35.55 8.60
N ALA A 109 36.02 -34.78 7.78
CA ALA A 109 34.74 -34.25 8.18
C ALA A 109 33.85 -35.48 8.28
N GLU A 110 33.73 -36.02 9.50
CA GLU A 110 32.60 -36.87 9.84
C GLU A 110 31.36 -36.04 9.49
N VAL A 111 30.83 -36.31 8.30
CA VAL A 111 29.45 -36.08 7.96
C VAL A 111 28.70 -36.93 8.98
N MET A 112 28.45 -36.34 10.14
CA MET A 112 27.55 -36.88 11.13
C MET A 112 26.19 -36.83 10.46
N GLU A 113 25.89 -37.92 9.76
CA GLU A 113 24.61 -38.25 9.18
C GLU A 113 23.62 -38.19 10.34
N SER A 114 23.04 -37.02 10.55
CA SER A 114 22.00 -36.79 11.54
C SER A 114 20.78 -37.51 11.01
N VAL A 115 20.73 -38.83 11.26
CA VAL A 115 19.60 -39.71 11.06
C VAL A 115 18.47 -39.16 11.92
N GLY A 116 17.64 -38.31 11.30
CA GLY A 116 16.57 -37.57 11.96
C GLY A 116 16.76 -36.04 11.91
N GLY A 117 17.12 -35.47 10.75
CA GLY A 117 17.21 -34.02 10.55
C GLY A 117 15.95 -33.29 11.00
N ILE A 118 16.04 -32.63 12.16
CA ILE A 118 15.05 -31.68 12.65
C ILE A 118 15.10 -30.49 11.68
N THR A 119 14.12 -30.41 10.78
CA THR A 119 14.04 -29.32 9.81
C THR A 119 13.72 -28.02 10.57
N PRO A 120 14.56 -26.97 10.53
CA PRO A 120 14.29 -25.74 11.26
C PRO A 120 12.94 -25.14 10.87
N CYS A 121 12.17 -24.68 11.86
CA CYS A 121 10.97 -23.88 11.63
C CYS A 121 11.41 -22.44 11.37
N TYR A 122 11.28 -21.96 10.12
CA TYR A 122 11.74 -20.63 9.73
C TYR A 122 11.10 -19.49 10.54
N GLY A 123 9.88 -19.66 11.04
CA GLY A 123 9.22 -18.67 11.91
C GLY A 123 9.76 -18.62 13.35
N CYS A 124 10.72 -19.48 13.71
CA CYS A 124 11.37 -19.50 15.04
C CYS A 124 12.90 -19.39 14.93
N SER A 125 13.42 -19.13 13.73
CA SER A 125 14.87 -19.08 13.48
C SER A 125 15.53 -17.81 14.01
N ASP A 126 14.77 -16.73 14.19
CA ASP A 126 15.31 -15.44 14.64
C ASP A 126 15.67 -15.45 16.14
N ASP A 127 15.07 -16.36 16.92
CA ASP A 127 15.30 -16.46 18.38
C ASP A 127 16.47 -17.39 18.75
N GLY A 128 17.12 -18.06 17.77
CA GLY A 128 18.28 -18.93 18.02
C GLY A 128 18.00 -20.19 18.85
N VAL A 129 16.73 -20.52 19.13
CA VAL A 129 16.34 -21.70 19.92
C VAL A 129 15.99 -22.86 19.00
N ALA A 130 16.69 -23.99 19.16
CA ALA A 130 16.35 -25.23 18.47
C ALA A 130 15.10 -25.86 19.11
N TYR A 131 13.98 -25.91 18.38
CA TYR A 131 12.75 -26.54 18.85
C TYR A 131 12.58 -27.96 18.29
N GLU A 132 12.22 -28.89 19.16
CA GLU A 132 11.95 -30.29 18.82
C GLU A 132 10.55 -30.41 18.18
N MET A 133 10.47 -30.84 16.90
CA MET A 133 9.18 -31.10 16.25
C MET A 133 8.68 -32.51 16.58
N ARG A 134 7.57 -32.62 17.31
CA ARG A 134 6.89 -33.91 17.54
C ARG A 134 5.96 -34.25 16.37
N ALA A 135 6.15 -35.43 15.77
CA ALA A 135 5.24 -35.94 14.76
C ALA A 135 3.91 -36.38 15.41
N ALA A 136 2.86 -35.59 15.25
CA ALA A 136 1.51 -36.00 15.62
C ALA A 136 1.03 -37.08 14.64
N GLY A 137 0.89 -38.32 15.12
CA GLY A 137 0.44 -39.47 14.32
C GLY A 137 -0.86 -39.17 13.60
N GLY A 138 -0.80 -38.98 12.28
CA GLY A 138 -1.97 -38.87 11.40
C GLY A 138 -2.12 -37.54 10.64
N SER A 139 -1.37 -36.49 10.96
CA SER A 139 -1.46 -35.21 10.24
C SER A 139 -0.17 -34.85 9.52
N LYS A 140 -0.25 -34.56 8.21
CA LYS A 140 0.90 -34.13 7.38
C LYS A 140 1.41 -32.72 7.73
N ALA A 141 0.70 -31.97 8.58
CA ALA A 141 1.09 -30.64 9.01
C ALA A 141 1.97 -30.72 10.27
N ARG A 142 3.27 -30.44 10.12
CA ARG A 142 4.17 -30.22 11.25
C ARG A 142 4.04 -28.76 11.67
N SER A 143 3.27 -28.48 12.72
CA SER A 143 3.31 -27.17 13.38
C SER A 143 4.23 -27.28 14.60
N CYS A 144 5.10 -26.29 14.82
CA CYS A 144 5.88 -26.24 16.06
C CYS A 144 5.00 -25.69 17.20
N ASP A 145 5.29 -26.07 18.44
CA ASP A 145 4.51 -25.65 19.61
C ASP A 145 4.52 -24.12 19.81
N ASN A 146 5.53 -23.41 19.32
CA ASN A 146 5.62 -21.95 19.43
C ASN A 146 4.65 -21.24 18.47
N CYS A 147 4.62 -21.64 17.18
CA CYS A 147 3.64 -21.11 16.21
C CYS A 147 2.20 -21.43 16.61
N ARG A 148 1.98 -22.56 17.28
CA ARG A 148 0.67 -22.92 17.84
C ARG A 148 0.22 -21.96 18.96
N ARG A 149 1.15 -21.49 19.80
CA ARG A 149 0.86 -20.54 20.90
C ARG A 149 0.63 -19.12 20.40
N LEU A 150 1.38 -18.69 19.40
CA LEU A 150 1.31 -17.34 18.83
C LEU A 150 0.18 -17.16 17.80
N TRP A 151 -0.56 -18.22 17.45
CA TRP A 151 -1.61 -18.21 16.41
C TRP A 151 -1.15 -17.71 15.02
N HIS A 152 0.15 -17.55 14.81
CA HIS A 152 0.70 -17.25 13.50
C HIS A 152 0.75 -18.51 12.64
N LYS A 153 0.16 -18.45 11.45
CA LYS A 153 0.19 -19.54 10.47
C LYS A 153 1.64 -19.70 9.99
N CYS A 154 2.29 -20.80 10.37
CA CYS A 154 3.61 -21.13 9.85
C CYS A 154 3.43 -21.66 8.42
N GLU A 155 3.47 -20.76 7.43
CA GLU A 155 3.46 -21.15 6.03
C GLU A 155 4.82 -21.75 5.66
N ARG A 156 4.78 -22.93 5.03
CA ARG A 156 5.97 -23.58 4.50
C ARG A 156 6.29 -22.94 3.14
N PRO A 157 7.47 -22.33 2.95
CA PRO A 157 7.89 -21.86 1.64
C PRO A 157 8.05 -23.09 0.73
N GLY A 158 7.13 -23.27 -0.22
CA GLY A 158 7.14 -24.39 -1.17
C GLY A 158 5.81 -25.14 -1.35
N ASP A 159 4.83 -24.96 -0.47
CA ASP A 159 3.48 -25.55 -0.63
C ASP A 159 2.47 -24.60 -1.30
N ALA A 160 2.89 -23.38 -1.65
CA ALA A 160 2.11 -22.49 -2.51
C ALA A 160 2.15 -23.00 -3.95
N GLN A 161 1.27 -23.95 -4.28
CA GLN A 161 0.97 -24.28 -5.67
C GLN A 161 0.58 -23.00 -6.42
N PRO A 162 1.20 -22.68 -7.57
CA PRO A 162 0.78 -21.59 -8.42
C PRO A 162 -0.44 -22.04 -9.24
N SER A 163 -1.59 -22.18 -8.59
CA SER A 163 -2.83 -22.64 -9.24
C SER A 163 -3.98 -21.66 -9.02
N GLN A 164 -3.74 -20.36 -9.23
CA GLN A 164 -4.86 -19.43 -9.46
C GLN A 164 -4.51 -18.16 -10.25
N GLN A 165 -3.28 -18.03 -10.77
CA GLN A 165 -2.86 -16.88 -11.59
C GLN A 165 -2.66 -17.24 -13.07
N ARG A 166 -3.64 -17.95 -13.63
CA ARG A 166 -3.87 -18.00 -15.08
C ARG A 166 -5.38 -17.90 -15.33
N LYS A 167 -5.77 -16.88 -16.11
CA LYS A 167 -7.11 -16.55 -16.66
C LYS A 167 -7.83 -15.35 -16.04
N ARG A 168 -7.23 -14.14 -16.06
CA ARG A 168 -8.05 -12.91 -16.06
C ARG A 168 -7.59 -11.81 -17.01
N GLU A 169 -6.74 -12.13 -17.97
CA GLU A 169 -6.23 -11.18 -18.95
C GLU A 169 -6.46 -11.72 -20.37
N GLU A 170 -7.73 -11.90 -20.76
CA GLU A 170 -8.14 -12.07 -22.17
C GLU A 170 -9.66 -12.13 -22.37
N VAL A 171 -10.48 -11.36 -21.64
CA VAL A 171 -11.91 -11.23 -22.01
C VAL A 171 -12.43 -9.84 -21.63
N MET A 172 -12.17 -8.82 -22.46
CA MET A 172 -13.07 -7.66 -22.63
C MET A 172 -12.87 -7.03 -24.02
N SER A 173 -13.26 -7.76 -25.07
CA SER A 173 -13.72 -7.14 -26.32
C SER A 173 -15.24 -6.96 -26.21
N PRO A 174 -15.79 -5.73 -26.21
CA PRO A 174 -17.24 -5.54 -26.25
C PRO A 174 -17.73 -5.79 -27.69
N GLN A 175 -18.00 -7.05 -28.02
CA GLN A 175 -18.72 -7.36 -29.25
C GLN A 175 -20.20 -7.04 -29.07
N ALA A 176 -20.66 -6.15 -29.96
CA ALA A 176 -22.04 -5.82 -30.24
C ALA A 176 -22.98 -7.03 -30.13
N GLY A 177 -23.90 -6.99 -29.16
CA GLY A 177 -24.86 -8.06 -28.88
C GLY A 177 -26.19 -7.51 -28.38
N LYS A 178 -26.95 -6.95 -29.32
CA LYS A 178 -28.32 -6.46 -29.16
C LYS A 178 -29.24 -7.57 -28.64
N LYS A 179 -29.71 -7.48 -27.38
CA LYS A 179 -30.93 -8.18 -26.92
C LYS A 179 -31.75 -7.29 -26.00
N LYS A 180 -32.95 -6.95 -26.49
CA LYS A 180 -34.02 -6.27 -25.76
C LYS A 180 -34.64 -7.27 -24.78
N ALA A 181 -34.49 -7.04 -23.49
CA ALA A 181 -35.31 -7.68 -22.46
C ALA A 181 -36.26 -6.62 -21.91
N ARG A 182 -37.53 -6.73 -22.30
CA ARG A 182 -38.64 -5.91 -21.83
C ARG A 182 -39.03 -6.41 -20.45
N THR A 183 -38.50 -5.80 -19.39
CA THR A 183 -38.99 -6.00 -18.03
C THR A 183 -40.30 -5.23 -17.87
N LYS A 184 -41.33 -5.98 -17.49
CA LYS A 184 -42.65 -5.48 -17.12
C LYS A 184 -42.50 -4.71 -15.80
N SER A 185 -43.04 -3.50 -15.76
CA SER A 185 -43.23 -2.72 -14.54
C SER A 185 -44.12 -3.49 -13.55
N PRO A 186 -43.81 -3.50 -12.25
CA PRO A 186 -44.79 -3.85 -11.23
C PRO A 186 -45.87 -2.76 -11.18
N ALA A 187 -47.12 -3.20 -11.08
CA ALA A 187 -48.29 -2.37 -10.93
C ALA A 187 -48.30 -1.73 -9.54
N ALA A 188 -48.85 -0.53 -9.49
CA ALA A 188 -49.15 0.22 -8.30
C ALA A 188 -50.11 -0.57 -7.39
N ASP A 189 -49.68 -0.78 -6.15
CA ASP A 189 -50.59 -0.88 -5.01
C ASP A 189 -50.46 0.46 -4.27
N GLU A 190 -51.54 1.22 -4.29
CA GLU A 190 -51.72 2.44 -3.50
C GLU A 190 -51.90 2.03 -2.04
N GLU A 191 -50.84 2.20 -1.24
CA GLU A 191 -50.90 2.06 0.21
C GLU A 191 -50.94 3.48 0.79
N GLU A 192 -52.10 3.85 1.34
CA GLU A 192 -52.30 5.11 2.06
C GLU A 192 -51.33 5.18 3.25
N GLU A 193 -50.30 6.01 3.14
CA GLU A 193 -49.41 6.30 4.27
C GLU A 193 -50.05 7.39 5.13
N ASP A 194 -50.63 6.91 6.23
CA ASP A 194 -51.15 7.64 7.35
C ASP A 194 -50.05 8.48 8.02
N THR A 195 -50.45 9.68 8.43
CA THR A 195 -49.66 10.76 8.99
C THR A 195 -49.01 10.40 10.32
N GLU A 196 -47.68 10.33 10.39
CA GLU A 196 -46.93 10.68 11.61
C GLU A 196 -45.66 11.47 11.25
N ASP A 197 -45.86 12.79 11.15
CA ASP A 197 -44.84 13.83 11.18
C ASP A 197 -44.24 13.90 12.60
N CYS A 198 -43.24 13.06 12.87
CA CYS A 198 -42.52 13.04 14.14
C CYS A 198 -41.00 12.91 13.91
N GLU A 199 -40.27 14.01 14.17
CA GLU A 199 -38.88 14.05 14.65
C GLU A 199 -37.72 13.64 13.70
N ALA A 200 -37.60 14.30 12.54
CA ALA A 200 -36.43 14.16 11.66
C ALA A 200 -35.33 15.25 11.84
N GLU A 201 -35.37 16.07 12.89
CA GLU A 201 -34.52 17.27 13.03
C GLU A 201 -33.25 17.09 13.88
N GLU A 202 -33.01 15.94 14.53
CA GLU A 202 -31.87 15.76 15.47
C GLU A 202 -30.57 15.18 14.85
N ASN A 203 -30.57 14.77 13.57
CA ASN A 203 -29.40 14.09 12.97
C ASN A 203 -28.44 14.98 12.16
N HIS A 204 -28.76 16.27 11.98
CA HIS A 204 -27.88 17.18 11.23
C HIS A 204 -26.64 17.60 12.02
N ASP A 205 -26.75 17.70 13.33
CA ASP A 205 -25.65 18.11 14.20
C ASP A 205 -24.60 16.99 14.34
N THR A 206 -25.04 15.74 14.47
CA THR A 206 -24.12 14.59 14.58
C THR A 206 -23.29 14.38 13.31
N LEU A 207 -23.89 14.52 12.13
CA LEU A 207 -23.17 14.45 10.87
C LEU A 207 -22.15 15.59 10.73
N THR A 208 -22.51 16.78 11.20
CA THR A 208 -21.64 17.96 11.16
C THR A 208 -20.43 17.80 12.08
N GLU A 209 -20.61 17.22 13.27
CA GLU A 209 -19.51 16.88 14.18
C GLU A 209 -18.56 15.84 13.58
N VAL A 210 -19.10 14.77 12.98
CA VAL A 210 -18.27 13.73 12.33
C VAL A 210 -17.46 14.31 11.18
N LEU A 211 -18.07 15.13 10.32
CA LEU A 211 -17.36 15.80 9.23
C LEU A 211 -16.29 16.76 9.75
N SER A 212 -16.58 17.51 10.82
CA SER A 212 -15.62 18.42 11.45
C SER A 212 -14.43 17.67 12.05
N ALA A 213 -14.67 16.54 12.70
CA ALA A 213 -13.62 15.68 13.25
C ALA A 213 -12.72 15.11 12.14
N MET A 214 -13.31 14.59 11.05
CA MET A 214 -12.55 14.06 9.90
C MET A 214 -11.70 15.15 9.23
N VAL A 215 -12.25 16.35 9.03
CA VAL A 215 -11.49 17.47 8.46
C VAL A 215 -10.34 17.89 9.37
N GLY A 216 -10.57 17.92 10.69
CA GLY A 216 -9.51 18.19 11.68
C GLY A 216 -8.38 17.15 11.63
N GLU A 217 -8.72 15.87 11.56
CA GLU A 217 -7.75 14.77 11.47
C GLU A 217 -6.92 14.85 10.19
N MET A 218 -7.54 15.13 9.04
CA MET A 218 -6.84 15.34 7.76
C MET A 218 -5.88 16.53 7.83
N GLN A 219 -6.28 17.63 8.48
CA GLN A 219 -5.41 18.79 8.67
C GLN A 219 -4.22 18.49 9.58
N ASN A 220 -4.40 17.69 10.64
CA ASN A 220 -3.34 17.25 11.53
C ASN A 220 -2.33 16.36 10.79
N MET A 221 -2.80 15.35 10.05
CA MET A 221 -1.92 14.52 9.22
C MET A 221 -1.15 15.34 8.18
N ALA A 222 -1.79 16.33 7.56
CA ALA A 222 -1.12 17.24 6.63
C ALA A 222 -0.09 18.15 7.32
N ALA A 223 -0.34 18.55 8.58
CA ALA A 223 0.62 19.32 9.38
C ALA A 223 1.83 18.45 9.78
N ASP A 224 1.59 17.22 10.23
CA ASP A 224 2.64 16.26 10.59
C ASP A 224 3.54 15.96 9.38
N GLY A 225 2.94 15.74 8.19
CA GLY A 225 3.71 15.57 6.96
C GLY A 225 4.60 16.76 6.62
N ARG A 226 4.13 17.99 6.86
CA ARG A 226 4.95 19.20 6.67
C ARG A 226 6.10 19.29 7.68
N CYS A 227 5.86 18.90 8.94
CA CYS A 227 6.90 18.87 9.97
C CYS A 227 8.02 17.87 9.60
N VAL A 228 7.67 16.65 9.20
CA VAL A 228 8.65 15.63 8.77
C VAL A 228 9.45 16.10 7.55
N ALA A 229 8.80 16.74 6.57
CA ALA A 229 9.49 17.30 5.41
C ALA A 229 10.48 18.41 5.79
N ALA A 230 10.10 19.31 6.71
CA ALA A 230 10.98 20.36 7.20
C ALA A 230 12.17 19.82 8.00
N GLU A 231 11.97 18.79 8.84
CA GLU A 231 13.04 18.12 9.57
C GLU A 231 14.03 17.41 8.64
N SER A 232 13.51 16.71 7.62
CA SER A 232 14.34 16.07 6.58
C SER A 232 15.18 17.10 5.83
N HIS A 233 14.60 18.24 5.46
CA HIS A 233 15.34 19.34 4.82
C HIS A 233 16.45 19.88 5.73
N ALA A 234 16.16 20.13 7.00
CA ALA A 234 17.16 20.58 7.98
C ALA A 234 18.25 19.53 8.24
N GLN A 235 17.93 18.23 8.13
CA GLN A 235 18.94 17.17 8.19
C GLN A 235 19.83 17.16 6.94
N MET A 236 19.24 17.29 5.76
CA MET A 236 19.97 17.38 4.49
C MET A 236 20.91 18.60 4.46
N GLU A 237 20.46 19.77 4.90
CA GLU A 237 21.31 20.97 5.00
C GLU A 237 22.49 20.77 5.96
N ARG A 238 22.28 20.08 7.09
CA ARG A 238 23.38 19.72 8.00
C ARG A 238 24.40 18.81 7.33
N VAL A 239 23.95 17.78 6.59
CA VAL A 239 24.84 16.88 5.85
C VAL A 239 25.62 17.63 4.76
N LEU A 240 24.94 18.48 3.99
CA LEU A 240 25.60 19.30 2.96
C LEU A 240 26.64 20.24 3.57
N GLY A 241 26.33 20.89 4.69
CA GLY A 241 27.30 21.73 5.41
C GLY A 241 28.53 20.96 5.88
N THR A 242 28.34 19.74 6.41
CA THR A 242 29.49 18.90 6.80
C THR A 242 30.32 18.43 5.59
N LEU A 243 29.68 18.17 4.45
CA LEU A 243 30.40 17.80 3.24
C LEU A 243 31.19 18.99 2.69
N GLU A 244 30.62 20.20 2.72
CA GLU A 244 31.30 21.43 2.33
C GLU A 244 32.50 21.72 3.25
N GLU A 245 32.38 21.51 4.56
CA GLU A 245 33.48 21.62 5.51
C GLU A 245 34.62 20.63 5.18
N ILE A 246 34.28 19.36 4.91
CA ILE A 246 35.27 18.34 4.51
C ILE A 246 35.96 18.75 3.20
N TRP A 247 35.20 19.20 2.19
CA TRP A 247 35.74 19.66 0.92
C TRP A 247 36.65 20.88 1.07
N GLY A 248 36.33 21.81 1.98
CA GLY A 248 37.18 22.95 2.29
C GLY A 248 38.49 22.58 3.00
N CYS A 249 38.54 21.44 3.70
CA CYS A 249 39.74 20.90 4.32
C CYS A 249 40.59 20.04 3.38
N LEU A 250 40.04 19.57 2.27
CA LEU A 250 40.81 18.88 1.23
C LEU A 250 41.63 19.91 0.46
N ASP A 251 42.95 19.74 0.46
CA ASP A 251 43.87 20.65 -0.22
C ASP A 251 43.56 20.62 -1.74
N PRO A 252 43.31 21.76 -2.40
CA PRO A 252 43.06 21.80 -3.85
C PRO A 252 44.21 21.22 -4.68
N GLU A 253 45.40 21.13 -4.08
CA GLU A 253 46.61 20.55 -4.69
C GLU A 253 46.71 19.03 -4.54
N PHE A 254 45.74 18.37 -3.92
CA PHE A 254 45.65 16.90 -3.91
C PHE A 254 45.21 16.40 -5.30
N THR A 255 46.07 16.58 -6.29
CA THR A 255 46.03 15.76 -7.51
C THR A 255 46.26 14.32 -7.07
N PRO A 256 45.33 13.39 -7.34
CA PRO A 256 45.60 11.98 -7.18
C PRO A 256 46.87 11.71 -7.99
N GLU A 257 47.97 11.46 -7.30
CA GLU A 257 49.25 11.17 -7.93
C GLU A 257 48.96 10.00 -8.86
N GLU A 258 49.07 10.24 -10.18
CA GLU A 258 48.84 9.22 -11.19
C GLU A 258 49.68 8.03 -10.75
N LEU A 259 48.99 6.96 -10.36
CA LEU A 259 49.57 5.79 -9.75
C LEU A 259 50.49 5.21 -10.82
N GLU A 260 51.76 5.63 -10.76
CA GLU A 260 52.77 5.38 -11.78
C GLU A 260 52.88 3.86 -11.83
N GLU A 261 52.27 3.30 -12.87
CA GLU A 261 52.15 1.87 -13.10
C GLU A 261 53.57 1.37 -13.30
N GLY A 262 54.20 0.93 -12.20
CA GLY A 262 55.52 0.36 -12.17
C GLY A 262 55.52 -0.94 -12.97
N SER A 263 55.73 -0.82 -14.28
CA SER A 263 56.10 -1.92 -15.15
C SER A 263 57.54 -2.31 -14.82
N GLU A 264 57.74 -3.06 -13.73
CA GLU A 264 58.98 -3.78 -13.50
C GLU A 264 59.07 -4.91 -14.53
N GLU A 265 59.86 -4.67 -15.58
CA GLU A 265 60.43 -5.68 -16.45
C GLU A 265 61.48 -6.50 -15.66
N ASP A 266 61.20 -7.77 -15.37
CA ASP A 266 62.20 -8.86 -15.29
C ASP A 266 61.55 -10.27 -15.27
#